data_AF-A0A1S3K092-F1
#
_entry.id   AF-A0A1S3K092-F1
#
_cell.length_a   1.000
_cell.length_b   1.000
_cell.length_c   1.000
_cell.angle_alpha   90.00
_cell.angle_beta   90.00
_cell.angle_gamma   90.00
#
_symmetry.space_group_name_H-M   'P 1'
#
loop_
_entity.id
_entity.type
_entity.pdbx_description
1 polymer ?
#
loop_
_entity_poly.entity_id
_entity_poly.type
_entity_poly.pdbx_seq_one_letter_code
_entity_poly.pdbx_strand_id
1 'polypeptide(L)'
;MTTELVTSIARTYVGTNVYMAPERLEGNGYSIHSEVWSFGLSLCELAVGRFPYKAPDHSNSAIGLLNTIVKEPPPRLPDGIFSEGFIDFVALCMQKDPTIRPAPRDLLQHPFIVKNDDGNTEIIAAWVGAKLQQIQLRRIAHATSSA
;
A
#
# COMPACT_ATOMS: atom_id res chain seq x y z
N MET A 1 -26.50 -27.05 26.68
CA MET A 1 -26.17 -26.93 25.25
C MET A 1 -25.81 -25.48 25.00
N THR A 2 -24.52 -25.23 24.83
CA THR A 2 -23.86 -23.95 24.68
C THR A 2 -24.15 -23.36 23.29
N THR A 3 -24.88 -22.25 23.22
CA THR A 3 -24.88 -21.39 22.02
C THR A 3 -23.85 -20.28 22.22
N GLU A 4 -22.57 -20.67 22.25
CA GLU A 4 -21.46 -19.75 22.01
C GLU A 4 -21.31 -19.55 20.51
N LEU A 5 -22.05 -18.61 19.93
CA LEU A 5 -21.71 -17.98 18.66
C LEU A 5 -22.01 -16.46 18.68
N VAL A 6 -21.95 -15.83 19.86
CA VAL A 6 -22.03 -14.36 20.03
C VAL A 6 -20.63 -13.79 20.30
N THR A 7 -19.61 -14.34 19.65
CA THR A 7 -18.24 -13.78 19.64
C THR A 7 -17.55 -13.96 18.29
N SER A 8 -18.30 -14.13 17.20
CA SER A 8 -17.75 -13.91 15.85
C SER A 8 -17.96 -12.45 15.42
N ILE A 9 -17.63 -11.51 16.30
CA ILE A 9 -17.20 -10.18 15.84
C ILE A 9 -15.78 -10.39 15.31
N ALA A 10 -15.66 -11.05 14.17
CA ALA A 10 -14.47 -10.94 13.38
C ALA A 10 -14.30 -9.43 13.14
N ARG A 11 -13.28 -8.83 13.76
CA ARG A 11 -12.83 -7.45 13.52
C ARG A 11 -12.23 -7.32 12.11
N THR A 12 -12.88 -7.89 11.10
CA THR A 12 -12.45 -7.90 9.69
C THR A 12 -13.00 -6.73 8.88
N TYR A 13 -13.76 -5.81 9.49
CA TYR A 13 -14.35 -4.66 8.79
C TYR A 13 -13.43 -3.44 8.64
N VAL A 14 -12.21 -3.49 9.18
CA VAL A 14 -11.32 -2.31 9.25
C VAL A 14 -10.12 -2.43 8.32
N GLY A 15 -9.60 -3.64 8.10
CA GLY A 15 -8.32 -3.84 7.40
C GLY A 15 -8.32 -3.52 5.92
N THR A 16 -9.41 -3.84 5.19
CA THR A 16 -9.47 -3.60 3.73
C THR A 16 -9.93 -2.17 3.39
N ASN A 17 -10.72 -1.54 4.26
CA ASN A 17 -11.26 -0.20 4.00
C ASN A 17 -10.18 0.90 4.01
N VAL A 18 -9.03 0.69 4.66
CA VAL A 18 -7.97 1.73 4.69
C VAL A 18 -7.23 1.91 3.37
N TYR A 19 -7.34 0.94 2.44
CA TYR A 19 -6.85 1.08 1.07
C TYR A 19 -7.89 1.67 0.12
N MET A 20 -9.12 1.83 0.59
CA MET A 20 -10.21 2.34 -0.23
C MET A 20 -9.98 3.81 -0.57
N ALA A 21 -10.27 4.16 -1.82
CA ALA A 21 -10.17 5.53 -2.29
C ALA A 21 -11.11 6.48 -1.51
N PRO A 22 -10.76 7.77 -1.35
CA PRO A 22 -11.56 8.74 -0.61
C PRO A 22 -13.02 8.79 -1.08
N GLU A 23 -13.22 8.81 -2.39
CA GLU A 23 -14.55 8.90 -2.98
C GLU A 23 -15.45 7.70 -2.60
N ARG A 24 -14.85 6.53 -2.42
CA ARG A 24 -15.53 5.29 -2.03
C ARG A 24 -15.89 5.27 -0.55
N LEU A 25 -15.04 5.86 0.30
CA LEU A 25 -15.33 6.03 1.73
C LEU A 25 -16.47 7.04 1.98
N GLU A 26 -16.64 8.00 1.08
CA GLU A 26 -17.76 8.95 1.09
C GLU A 26 -19.07 8.38 0.51
N GLY A 27 -19.04 7.16 -0.03
CA GLY A 27 -20.21 6.49 -0.60
C GLY A 27 -20.46 6.77 -2.08
N ASN A 28 -19.51 7.39 -2.79
CA ASN A 28 -19.60 7.59 -4.23
C ASN A 28 -19.37 6.29 -5.01
N GLY A 29 -19.73 6.33 -6.30
CA GLY A 29 -19.63 5.19 -7.20
C GLY A 29 -18.21 4.61 -7.30
N TYR A 30 -18.12 3.29 -7.44
CA TYR A 30 -16.88 2.58 -7.71
C TYR A 30 -16.45 2.73 -9.16
N SER A 31 -15.16 2.96 -9.38
CA SER A 31 -14.58 2.99 -10.73
C SER A 31 -13.17 2.40 -10.74
N ILE A 32 -12.62 2.20 -11.94
CA ILE A 32 -11.23 1.79 -12.13
C ILE A 32 -10.22 2.75 -11.48
N HIS A 33 -10.58 4.03 -11.34
CA HIS A 33 -9.74 5.02 -10.67
C HIS A 33 -9.60 4.71 -9.18
N SER A 34 -10.63 4.13 -8.55
CA SER A 34 -10.56 3.73 -7.14
C SER A 34 -9.52 2.63 -6.90
N GLU A 35 -9.30 1.73 -7.87
CA GLU A 35 -8.24 0.72 -7.81
C GLU A 35 -6.84 1.34 -7.94
N VAL A 36 -6.71 2.38 -8.78
CA VAL A 36 -5.45 3.13 -8.94
C VAL A 36 -5.00 3.75 -7.62
N TRP A 37 -5.93 4.25 -6.81
CA TRP A 37 -5.61 4.74 -5.46
C TRP A 37 -5.06 3.63 -4.56
N SER A 38 -5.78 2.50 -4.47
CA SER A 38 -5.36 1.35 -3.65
C SER A 38 -3.96 0.87 -4.05
N PHE A 39 -3.68 0.87 -5.36
CA PHE A 39 -2.38 0.54 -5.92
C PHE A 39 -1.29 1.55 -5.50
N GLY A 40 -1.54 2.85 -5.65
CA GLY A 40 -0.62 3.90 -5.22
C GLY A 40 -0.29 3.82 -3.71
N LEU A 41 -1.30 3.56 -2.88
CA LEU A 41 -1.12 3.42 -1.44
C LEU A 41 -0.27 2.18 -1.10
N SER A 42 -0.50 1.06 -1.79
CA SER A 42 0.28 -0.16 -1.63
C SER A 42 1.75 0.05 -2.01
N LEU A 43 2.02 0.78 -3.11
CA LEU A 43 3.39 1.15 -3.49
C LEU A 43 4.06 2.03 -2.44
N CYS A 44 3.32 2.99 -1.88
CA CYS A 44 3.83 3.85 -0.82
C CYS A 44 4.20 3.03 0.43
N GLU A 45 3.34 2.11 0.85
CA GLU A 45 3.60 1.22 1.98
C GLU A 45 4.80 0.31 1.73
N LEU A 46 4.90 -0.33 0.55
CA LEU A 46 6.03 -1.20 0.20
C LEU A 46 7.36 -0.43 0.18
N ALA A 47 7.34 0.81 -0.30
CA ALA A 47 8.52 1.67 -0.36
C ALA A 47 8.98 2.11 1.04
N VAL A 48 8.05 2.50 1.92
CA VAL A 48 8.38 3.00 3.27
C VAL A 48 8.52 1.85 4.29
N GLY A 49 7.99 0.66 3.98
CA GLY A 49 7.99 -0.52 4.85
C GLY A 49 6.97 -0.48 5.99
N ARG A 50 6.05 0.49 5.96
CA ARG A 50 4.97 0.65 6.94
C ARG A 50 3.81 1.43 6.32
N PHE A 51 2.61 1.25 6.86
CA PHE A 51 1.44 1.98 6.41
C PHE A 51 1.67 3.50 6.52
N PRO A 52 1.45 4.28 5.45
CA PRO A 52 1.91 5.66 5.37
C PRO A 52 1.05 6.66 6.15
N TYR A 53 -0.20 6.30 6.46
CA TYR A 53 -1.05 7.12 7.34
C TYR A 53 -0.85 6.74 8.80
N LYS A 54 -0.75 7.74 9.67
CA LYS A 54 -0.75 7.56 11.13
C LYS A 54 -2.16 7.72 11.66
N ALA A 55 -2.57 6.83 12.57
CA ALA A 55 -3.76 7.07 13.39
C ALA A 55 -3.49 8.30 14.28
N PRO A 56 -4.46 9.21 14.46
CA PRO A 56 -4.30 10.34 15.39
C PRO A 56 -4.01 9.83 16.81
N ASP A 57 -3.09 10.50 17.52
CA ASP A 57 -2.55 10.10 18.85
C ASP A 57 -3.60 9.87 19.95
N HIS A 58 -4.87 10.26 19.73
CA HIS A 58 -5.95 10.15 20.70
C HIS A 58 -7.07 9.20 20.28
N SER A 59 -7.00 8.59 19.10
CA SER A 59 -7.90 7.51 18.74
C SER A 59 -7.22 6.54 17.77
N ASN A 60 -6.78 5.38 18.27
CA ASN A 60 -6.57 4.17 17.45
C ASN A 60 -7.92 3.62 16.94
N SER A 61 -8.81 4.52 16.50
CA SER A 61 -10.11 4.16 15.96
C SER A 61 -9.99 4.06 14.45
N ALA A 62 -10.49 2.95 13.90
CA ALA A 62 -10.64 2.73 12.47
C ALA A 62 -11.24 3.97 11.77
N ILE A 63 -12.26 4.57 12.39
CA ILE A 63 -13.00 5.73 11.90
C ILE A 63 -12.09 6.97 11.78
N GLY A 64 -11.20 7.18 12.76
CA GLY A 64 -10.23 8.28 12.71
C GLY A 64 -9.31 8.18 11.48
N LEU A 65 -8.84 6.97 11.19
CA LEU A 65 -7.97 6.72 10.02
C LEU A 65 -8.72 6.92 8.69
N LEU A 66 -9.96 6.44 8.58
CA LEU A 66 -10.78 6.67 7.39
C LEU A 66 -11.05 8.17 7.18
N ASN A 67 -11.32 8.90 8.25
CA ASN A 67 -11.46 10.37 8.19
C ASN A 67 -10.16 11.04 7.72
N THR A 68 -8.99 10.57 8.17
CA THR A 68 -7.69 11.07 7.70
C THR A 68 -7.52 10.86 6.20
N ILE A 69 -7.85 9.67 5.69
CA ILE A 69 -7.77 9.37 4.24
C ILE A 69 -8.64 10.34 3.42
N VAL A 70 -9.87 10.58 3.89
CA VAL A 70 -10.82 11.48 3.21
C VAL A 70 -10.41 12.95 3.31
N LYS A 71 -9.92 13.41 4.48
CA LYS A 71 -9.73 14.85 4.75
C LYS A 71 -8.30 15.34 4.54
N GLU A 72 -7.29 14.59 5.00
CA GLU A 72 -5.89 15.02 4.99
C GLU A 72 -5.21 14.75 3.64
N PRO A 73 -4.22 15.56 3.22
CA PRO A 73 -3.48 15.31 1.98
C PRO A 73 -2.95 13.88 1.89
N PRO A 74 -2.87 13.29 0.68
CA PRO A 74 -2.30 11.97 0.50
C PRO A 74 -0.84 11.96 0.96
N PRO A 75 -0.35 10.85 1.56
CA PRO A 75 1.05 10.72 1.90
C PRO A 75 1.90 10.77 0.64
N ARG A 76 3.08 11.37 0.77
CA ARG A 76 4.08 11.46 -0.28
C ARG A 76 5.32 10.68 0.13
N LEU A 77 5.96 10.04 -0.85
CA LEU A 77 7.25 9.40 -0.62
C LEU A 77 8.32 10.43 -0.22
N PRO A 78 9.25 10.08 0.70
CA PRO A 78 10.34 10.98 1.09
C PRO A 78 11.24 11.36 -0.09
N ASP A 79 11.49 12.66 -0.26
CA ASP A 79 12.46 13.18 -1.21
C ASP A 79 13.89 12.70 -0.85
N GLY A 80 14.74 12.51 -1.86
CA GLY A 80 16.15 12.12 -1.69
C GLY A 80 16.43 10.64 -1.43
N ILE A 81 15.40 9.84 -1.12
CA ILE A 81 15.52 8.36 -1.01
C ILE A 81 15.10 7.68 -2.32
N PHE A 82 14.03 8.20 -2.93
CA PHE A 82 13.44 7.65 -4.15
C PHE A 82 13.70 8.58 -5.33
N SER A 83 13.73 8.01 -6.55
CA SER A 83 13.83 8.82 -7.77
C SER A 83 12.61 9.72 -7.93
N GLU A 84 12.79 10.94 -8.44
CA GLU A 84 11.70 11.90 -8.68
C GLU A 84 10.56 11.29 -9.49
N GLY A 85 10.87 10.51 -10.53
CA GLY A 85 9.86 9.82 -11.34
C GLY A 85 9.02 8.80 -10.56
N PHE A 86 9.58 8.13 -9.56
CA PHE A 86 8.81 7.21 -8.71
C PHE A 86 7.91 7.97 -7.74
N ILE A 87 8.42 9.06 -7.16
CA ILE A 87 7.64 9.94 -6.28
C ILE A 87 6.44 10.52 -7.03
N ASP A 88 6.68 11.00 -8.25
CA ASP A 88 5.64 11.54 -9.14
C ASP A 88 4.61 10.46 -9.53
N PHE A 89 5.07 9.29 -9.96
CA PHE A 89 4.18 8.17 -10.30
C PHE A 89 3.24 7.77 -9.17
N VAL A 90 3.76 7.65 -7.94
CA VAL A 90 2.96 7.33 -6.76
C VAL A 90 1.99 8.47 -6.42
N ALA A 91 2.44 9.73 -6.52
CA ALA A 91 1.59 10.89 -6.29
C ALA A 91 0.41 10.96 -7.28
N LEU A 92 0.64 10.66 -8.56
CA LEU A 92 -0.41 10.59 -9.58
C LEU A 92 -1.46 9.52 -9.26
N CYS A 93 -1.02 8.35 -8.80
CA CYS A 93 -1.94 7.28 -8.37
C CYS A 93 -2.80 7.70 -7.16
N MET A 94 -2.26 8.55 -6.29
CA MET A 94 -2.89 8.97 -5.04
C MET A 94 -3.56 10.34 -5.11
N GLN A 95 -3.96 10.80 -6.31
CA GLN A 95 -4.79 11.99 -6.45
C GLN A 95 -6.18 11.73 -5.84
N LYS A 96 -6.65 12.60 -4.95
CA LYS A 96 -7.95 12.41 -4.27
C LYS A 96 -9.13 12.51 -5.23
N ASP A 97 -9.09 13.49 -6.12
CA ASP A 97 -10.11 13.63 -7.14
C ASP A 97 -9.94 12.53 -8.19
N PRO A 98 -10.91 11.61 -8.33
CA PRO A 98 -10.81 10.49 -9.27
C PRO A 98 -10.84 10.94 -10.73
N THR A 99 -11.32 12.15 -11.04
CA THR A 99 -11.42 12.65 -12.43
C THR A 99 -10.08 13.05 -13.03
N ILE A 100 -9.13 13.45 -12.18
CA ILE A 100 -7.75 13.80 -12.54
C ILE A 100 -6.76 12.66 -12.30
N ARG A 101 -7.20 11.61 -11.58
CA ARG A 101 -6.41 10.39 -11.37
C ARG A 101 -6.34 9.61 -12.69
N PRO A 102 -5.14 9.34 -13.23
CA PRO A 102 -5.00 8.68 -14.54
C PRO A 102 -5.54 7.25 -14.51
N ALA A 103 -6.02 6.77 -15.67
CA ALA A 103 -6.40 5.38 -15.80
C ALA A 103 -5.14 4.48 -15.87
N PRO A 104 -5.24 3.17 -15.58
CA PRO A 104 -4.10 2.26 -15.66
C PRO A 104 -3.38 2.28 -17.01
N ARG A 105 -4.11 2.47 -18.12
CA ARG A 105 -3.53 2.57 -19.47
C ARG A 105 -2.59 3.77 -19.60
N ASP A 106 -2.92 4.90 -19.00
CA ASP A 106 -2.12 6.12 -19.04
C ASP A 106 -0.90 6.01 -18.12
N LEU A 107 -1.09 5.37 -16.96
CA LEU A 107 0.00 5.07 -16.01
C LEU A 107 1.09 4.18 -16.63
N LEU A 108 0.73 3.25 -17.51
CA LEU A 108 1.71 2.43 -18.24
C LEU A 108 2.60 3.27 -19.17
N GLN A 109 2.15 4.44 -19.61
CA GLN A 109 2.93 5.37 -20.43
C GLN A 109 3.77 6.35 -19.61
N HIS A 110 3.66 6.31 -18.28
CA HIS A 110 4.39 7.22 -17.41
C HIS A 110 5.92 7.03 -17.58
N PRO A 111 6.73 8.11 -17.61
CA PRO A 111 8.17 8.02 -17.83
C PRO A 111 8.90 7.08 -16.86
N PHE A 112 8.44 7.01 -15.60
CA PHE A 112 8.98 6.06 -14.62
C PHE A 112 8.76 4.60 -15.04
N ILE A 113 7.59 4.24 -15.58
CA ILE A 113 7.30 2.87 -16.01
C ILE A 113 8.10 2.55 -17.27
N VAL A 114 7.98 3.38 -18.31
CA VAL A 114 8.66 3.17 -19.59
C VAL A 114 10.17 3.06 -19.44
N LYS A 115 10.78 3.86 -18.55
CA LYS A 115 12.22 3.83 -18.29
C LYS A 115 12.69 2.54 -17.58
N ASN A 116 11.83 1.96 -16.73
CA ASN A 116 12.19 0.83 -15.88
C ASN A 116 11.56 -0.51 -16.35
N ASP A 117 10.85 -0.50 -17.48
CA ASP A 117 10.37 -1.72 -18.13
C ASP A 117 11.51 -2.38 -18.90
N ASP A 118 12.14 -3.37 -18.27
CA ASP A 118 13.19 -4.20 -18.87
C ASP A 118 12.65 -5.50 -19.47
N GLY A 119 11.32 -5.69 -19.47
CA GLY A 119 10.66 -6.92 -19.91
C GLY A 119 10.90 -8.14 -19.01
N ASN A 120 11.61 -7.98 -17.88
CA ASN A 120 11.96 -9.09 -17.00
C ASN A 120 10.88 -9.32 -15.94
N THR A 121 9.95 -10.23 -16.26
CA THR A 121 8.87 -10.60 -15.34
C THR A 121 9.33 -11.42 -14.13
N GLU A 122 10.56 -11.95 -14.16
CA GLU A 122 11.10 -12.83 -13.12
C GLU A 122 11.85 -12.09 -12.01
N ILE A 123 12.16 -10.79 -12.21
CA ILE A 123 13.03 -10.03 -11.31
C ILE A 123 12.55 -10.05 -9.85
N ILE A 124 11.23 -9.90 -9.64
CA ILE A 124 10.64 -9.93 -8.29
C ILE A 124 10.70 -11.34 -7.72
N ALA A 125 10.37 -12.37 -8.50
CA ALA A 125 10.41 -13.75 -8.05
C ALA A 125 11.84 -14.17 -7.65
N ALA A 126 12.83 -13.82 -8.46
CA ALA A 126 14.24 -14.06 -8.20
C ALA A 126 14.71 -13.32 -6.93
N TRP A 127 14.34 -12.05 -6.77
CA TRP A 127 14.66 -11.27 -5.59
C TRP A 127 14.05 -11.87 -4.31
N VAL A 128 12.77 -12.26 -4.35
CA VAL A 128 12.09 -12.91 -3.21
C VAL A 128 12.81 -14.21 -2.85
N GLY A 129 13.09 -15.07 -3.83
CA GLY A 129 13.81 -16.33 -3.60
C GLY A 129 15.16 -16.13 -2.94
N ALA A 130 15.96 -15.19 -3.47
CA ALA A 130 17.27 -14.86 -2.92
C ALA A 130 17.20 -14.32 -1.48
N LYS A 131 16.22 -13.46 -1.19
CA LYS A 131 16.02 -12.92 0.17
C LYS A 131 15.61 -13.98 1.17
N LEU A 132 14.70 -14.88 0.80
CA LEU A 132 14.27 -15.98 1.67
C LEU A 132 15.43 -16.92 2.01
N GLN A 133 16.26 -17.25 1.02
CA GLN A 133 17.47 -18.07 1.25
C GLN A 133 18.45 -17.38 2.22
N GLN A 134 18.68 -16.08 2.05
CA GLN A 134 19.54 -15.31 2.95
C GLN A 134 19.02 -15.32 4.40
N ILE A 135 17.70 -15.18 4.59
CA ILE A 135 17.06 -15.24 5.92
C ILE A 135 17.29 -16.61 6.55
N GLN A 136 17.12 -17.68 5.78
CA GLN A 136 17.30 -19.04 6.28
C GLN A 136 18.75 -19.30 6.74
N LEU A 137 19.73 -18.90 5.94
CA LEU A 137 21.15 -19.03 6.29
C LEU A 137 21.51 -18.26 7.57
N ARG A 138 20.98 -17.03 7.72
CA ARG A 138 21.19 -16.24 8.94
C ARG A 138 20.63 -16.93 10.19
N ARG A 139 19.45 -17.56 10.08
CA ARG A 139 18.84 -18.30 11.19
C ARG A 139 19.67 -19.51 11.61
N ILE A 140 20.21 -20.26 10.65
CA ILE A 140 21.08 -21.41 10.91
C ILE A 140 22.37 -20.94 11.61
N ALA A 141 23.02 -19.89 11.10
CA ALA A 141 24.25 -19.36 11.69
C ALA A 141 24.07 -18.87 13.14
N HIS A 142 22.92 -18.25 13.46
CA HIS A 142 22.60 -17.85 14.83
C HIS A 142 22.38 -19.08 15.73
N ALA A 143 21.68 -20.11 15.24
CA ALA A 143 21.42 -21.34 16.00
C ALA A 143 22.71 -22.11 16.34
N THR A 144 23.71 -22.09 15.44
CA THR A 144 25.00 -22.73 15.65
C THR A 144 25.97 -21.92 16.51
N SER A 145 25.74 -20.61 16.69
CA SER A 145 26.58 -19.74 17.53
C SER A 145 26.11 -19.67 18.99
N SER A 146 24.92 -20.19 19.28
CA SER A 146 24.32 -20.26 20.62
C SER A 146 24.40 -21.66 21.26
N ALA A 147 25.15 -22.58 20.64
CA ALA A 147 25.46 -23.93 21.13
C ALA A 147 26.97 -24.04 21.33
#